data_AF-A8P4P2-F1
#
_entry.id   AF-A8P4P2-F1
#
_cell.length_a   1.000
_cell.length_b   1.000
_cell.length_c   1.000
_cell.angle_alpha   90.00
_cell.angle_beta   90.00
_cell.angle_gamma   90.00
#
_symmetry.space_group_name_H-M   'P 1'
#
loop_
_entity.id
_entity.type
_entity.pdbx_description
1 polymer ?
#
loop_
_entity_poly.entity_id
_entity_poly.type
_entity_poly.pdbx_seq_one_letter_code
_entity_poly.pdbx_strand_id
1 'polypeptide(L)'
;MSSVEDLAFAPTFHHMYGAQLLASIINTFLYGTSLIITLQYFRRFGRNDPLALKGTVALLICSATVETTASAHQTYDSFITKFGRQELFNEIVPSVTIEFLFVYVTAFIAQCFFATRIWKVGKHFGFKFQWLTIPVIALAFLQLGAGIAQVSLMIKSKLYSTLDQHTATLVKVTTMQGVAAAICDILITVVLCWAFHSHRSGTRRTNSLVDKLIIYAINRGSATSICALLNVLLYYFASGTFYFLIPLQATTHFYVISAVTVLTSREGLRQEMDNSFHLSDLIVSNRSEAQTATSSVSPNLILTVSPSSSSDVRSSLKQHDQRMTKEKEGPRDV
;
A
#
# COMPACT_ATOMS: atom_id res chain seq x y z
N MET A 1 15.00 -0.88 40.89
CA MET A 1 13.72 -0.52 41.52
C MET A 1 13.34 0.88 41.05
N SER A 2 12.89 1.01 39.81
CA SER A 2 11.96 2.07 39.40
C SER A 2 10.58 1.48 39.63
N SER A 3 9.91 1.96 40.66
CA SER A 3 8.62 1.44 41.13
C SER A 3 7.56 1.57 40.04
N VAL A 4 6.53 0.74 40.18
CA VAL A 4 5.26 0.71 39.41
C VAL A 4 4.53 2.07 39.36
N GLU A 5 5.09 3.12 39.96
CA GLU A 5 4.52 4.47 40.12
C GLU A 5 4.64 5.38 38.89
N ASP A 6 5.49 5.07 37.90
CA ASP A 6 5.66 5.89 36.67
C ASP A 6 4.94 5.31 35.43
N LEU A 7 4.09 4.29 35.60
CA LEU A 7 3.34 3.69 34.49
C LEU A 7 2.05 4.49 34.25
N ALA A 8 1.84 4.92 33.00
CA ALA A 8 0.61 5.61 32.62
C ALA A 8 -0.62 4.69 32.72
N PHE A 9 -0.42 3.38 32.57
CA PHE A 9 -1.47 2.36 32.73
C PHE A 9 -0.97 1.19 33.57
N ALA A 10 -1.82 0.70 34.47
CA ALA A 10 -1.54 -0.52 35.21
C ALA A 10 -1.44 -1.72 34.24
N PRO A 11 -0.31 -2.46 34.25
CA PRO A 11 -0.10 -3.61 33.35
C PRO A 11 -1.06 -4.73 33.73
N THR A 12 -2.23 -4.71 33.11
CA THR A 12 -3.29 -5.69 33.31
C THR A 12 -3.26 -6.66 32.14
N PHE A 13 -3.57 -7.94 32.38
CA PHE A 13 -3.65 -8.95 31.32
C PHE A 13 -4.50 -8.48 30.12
N HIS A 14 -5.62 -7.81 30.38
CA HIS A 14 -6.49 -7.25 29.35
C HIS A 14 -5.80 -6.17 28.48
N HIS A 15 -5.05 -5.24 29.09
CA HIS A 15 -4.38 -4.15 28.36
C HIS A 15 -3.14 -4.61 27.58
N MET A 16 -2.45 -5.64 28.07
CA MET A 16 -1.28 -6.18 27.38
C MET A 16 -1.70 -7.19 26.31
N TYR A 17 -2.31 -8.30 26.71
CA TYR A 17 -2.63 -9.40 25.80
C TYR A 17 -3.86 -9.12 24.95
N GLY A 18 -4.85 -8.38 25.46
CA GLY A 18 -5.98 -7.93 24.64
C GLY A 18 -5.56 -7.01 23.49
N ALA A 19 -4.62 -6.10 23.74
CA ALA A 19 -4.03 -5.27 22.69
C ALA A 19 -3.22 -6.10 21.68
N GLN A 20 -2.46 -7.11 22.15
CA GLN A 20 -1.75 -8.04 21.28
C GLN A 20 -2.70 -8.85 20.38
N LEU A 21 -3.82 -9.33 20.91
CA LEU A 21 -4.82 -10.05 20.13
C LEU A 21 -5.42 -9.14 19.04
N LEU A 22 -5.78 -7.90 19.40
CA LEU A 22 -6.30 -6.93 18.45
C LEU A 22 -5.29 -6.62 17.35
N ALA A 23 -4.01 -6.44 17.71
CA ALA A 23 -2.93 -6.26 16.76
C ALA A 23 -2.86 -7.43 15.77
N SER A 24 -2.87 -8.68 16.26
CA SER A 24 -2.79 -9.89 15.43
C SER A 24 -3.98 -10.04 14.46
N ILE A 25 -5.20 -9.69 14.88
CA ILE A 25 -6.39 -9.70 14.03
C ILE A 25 -6.25 -8.70 12.88
N ILE A 26 -5.88 -7.45 13.21
CA ILE A 26 -5.67 -6.40 12.21
C ILE A 26 -4.52 -6.78 11.27
N ASN A 27 -3.43 -7.34 11.81
CA ASN A 27 -2.28 -7.80 11.06
C ASN A 27 -2.68 -8.84 10.01
N THR A 28 -3.40 -9.88 10.43
CA THR A 28 -3.86 -10.96 9.55
C THR A 28 -4.79 -10.46 8.43
N PHE A 29 -5.67 -9.51 8.74
CA PHE A 29 -6.54 -8.87 7.73
C PHE A 29 -5.73 -8.10 6.68
N LEU A 30 -4.77 -7.29 7.12
CA LEU A 30 -3.89 -6.54 6.23
C LEU A 30 -2.96 -7.47 5.43
N TYR A 31 -2.49 -8.56 6.03
CA TYR A 31 -1.73 -9.60 5.35
C TYR A 31 -2.52 -10.21 4.20
N GLY A 32 -3.79 -10.58 4.42
CA GLY A 32 -4.68 -11.10 3.37
C GLY A 32 -4.83 -10.12 2.21
N THR A 33 -4.98 -8.83 2.50
CA THR A 33 -5.02 -7.76 1.48
C THR A 33 -3.71 -7.68 0.69
N SER A 34 -2.57 -7.71 1.40
CA SER A 34 -1.24 -7.66 0.80
C SER A 34 -0.96 -8.87 -0.11
N LEU A 35 -1.42 -10.06 0.28
CA LEU A 35 -1.35 -11.28 -0.52
C LEU A 35 -2.15 -11.14 -1.81
N ILE A 36 -3.41 -10.70 -1.73
CA ILE A 36 -4.28 -10.57 -2.91
C ILE A 36 -3.64 -9.62 -3.94
N ILE A 37 -3.18 -8.45 -3.51
CA ILE A 37 -2.55 -7.46 -4.39
C ILE A 37 -1.25 -8.02 -4.99
N THR A 38 -0.46 -8.74 -4.20
CA THR A 38 0.78 -9.40 -4.67
C THR A 38 0.51 -10.50 -5.69
N LEU A 39 -0.52 -11.32 -5.46
CA LEU A 39 -0.94 -12.37 -6.40
C LEU A 39 -1.43 -11.77 -7.71
N GLN A 40 -2.22 -10.69 -7.65
CA GLN A 40 -2.65 -9.97 -8.85
C GLN A 40 -1.45 -9.44 -9.64
N TYR A 41 -0.43 -8.90 -8.98
CA TYR A 41 0.80 -8.47 -9.61
C TYR A 41 1.50 -9.63 -10.35
N PHE A 42 1.74 -10.76 -9.68
CA PHE A 42 2.43 -11.90 -10.31
C PHE A 42 1.63 -12.49 -11.47
N ARG A 43 0.29 -12.52 -11.37
CA ARG A 43 -0.58 -13.04 -12.43
C ARG A 43 -0.64 -12.14 -13.66
N ARG A 44 -0.74 -10.82 -13.47
CA ARG A 44 -1.03 -9.89 -14.58
C ARG A 44 0.22 -9.24 -15.15
N PHE A 45 1.23 -8.99 -14.33
CA PHE A 45 2.37 -8.12 -14.69
C PHE A 45 3.73 -8.79 -14.51
N GLY A 46 3.81 -9.83 -13.65
CA GLY A 46 5.06 -10.51 -13.33
C GLY A 46 5.78 -11.20 -14.50
N ARG A 47 5.19 -11.29 -15.69
CA ARG A 47 5.85 -11.87 -16.87
C ARG A 47 6.79 -10.89 -17.58
N ASN A 48 6.50 -9.60 -17.55
CA ASN A 48 7.21 -8.58 -18.33
C ASN A 48 8.24 -7.79 -17.51
N ASP A 49 8.19 -7.89 -16.18
CA ASP A 49 9.06 -7.14 -15.27
C ASP A 49 10.42 -7.82 -15.06
N PRO A 50 11.50 -7.03 -14.86
CA PRO A 50 12.85 -7.56 -14.64
C PRO A 50 12.94 -8.41 -13.36
N LEU A 51 13.81 -9.43 -13.37
CA LEU A 51 13.95 -10.38 -12.25
C LEU A 51 14.21 -9.69 -10.91
N ALA A 52 15.00 -8.61 -10.89
CA ALA A 52 15.26 -7.85 -9.67
C ALA A 52 13.97 -7.32 -9.02
N LEU A 53 13.03 -6.83 -9.82
CA LEU A 53 11.77 -6.28 -9.32
C LEU A 53 10.85 -7.38 -8.77
N LYS A 54 10.78 -8.52 -9.48
CA LYS A 54 10.06 -9.70 -9.02
C LYS A 54 10.66 -10.23 -7.72
N GLY A 55 11.98 -10.26 -7.61
CA GLY A 55 12.72 -10.62 -6.41
C GLY A 55 12.39 -9.70 -5.25
N THR A 56 12.38 -8.37 -5.45
CA THR A 56 11.98 -7.43 -4.39
C THR A 56 10.56 -7.65 -3.90
N VAL A 57 9.60 -7.84 -4.81
CA VAL A 57 8.20 -8.10 -4.43
C VAL A 57 8.06 -9.44 -3.69
N ALA A 58 8.76 -10.48 -4.16
CA ALA A 58 8.80 -11.77 -3.48
C ALA A 58 9.41 -11.67 -2.08
N LEU A 59 10.52 -10.93 -1.94
CA LEU A 59 11.15 -10.69 -0.63
C LEU A 59 10.20 -9.96 0.32
N LEU A 60 9.51 -8.91 -0.15
CA LEU A 60 8.55 -8.16 0.66
C LEU A 60 7.42 -9.05 1.19
N ILE A 61 6.79 -9.86 0.34
CA ILE A 61 5.68 -10.73 0.78
C ILE A 61 6.17 -11.90 1.63
N CYS A 62 7.35 -12.45 1.36
CA CYS A 62 7.96 -13.48 2.20
C CYS A 62 8.28 -12.91 3.60
N SER A 63 8.86 -11.71 3.68
CA SER A 63 9.14 -11.04 4.95
C SER A 63 7.85 -10.77 5.74
N ALA A 64 6.80 -10.27 5.07
CA ALA A 64 5.49 -10.08 5.70
C ALA A 64 4.88 -11.41 6.17
N THR A 65 5.06 -12.50 5.41
CA THR A 65 4.55 -13.82 5.81
C THR A 65 5.23 -14.34 7.07
N VAL A 66 6.56 -14.17 7.19
CA VAL A 66 7.30 -14.57 8.39
C VAL A 66 6.88 -13.74 9.59
N GLU A 67 6.74 -12.43 9.42
CA GLU A 67 6.22 -11.51 10.46
C GLU A 67 4.82 -11.95 10.94
N THR A 68 3.87 -12.16 10.03
CA THR A 68 2.50 -12.53 10.39
C THR A 68 2.43 -13.90 11.04
N THR A 69 3.24 -14.86 10.58
CA THR A 69 3.33 -16.20 11.19
C THR A 69 3.91 -16.14 12.60
N ALA A 70 4.94 -15.32 12.80
CA ALA A 70 5.54 -15.09 14.12
C ALA A 70 4.54 -14.44 15.08
N SER A 71 3.77 -13.45 14.61
CA SER A 71 2.69 -12.79 15.37
C SER A 71 1.56 -13.77 15.75
N ALA A 72 1.15 -14.63 14.83
CA ALA A 72 0.18 -15.69 15.10
C ALA A 72 0.69 -16.69 16.13
N HIS A 73 1.95 -17.13 16.03
CA HIS A 73 2.57 -18.00 17.02
C HIS A 73 2.70 -17.32 18.39
N GLN A 74 3.12 -16.06 18.44
CA GLN A 74 3.19 -15.29 19.69
C GLN A 74 1.82 -15.22 20.37
N THR A 75 0.76 -14.97 19.60
CA THR A 75 -0.61 -14.91 20.11
C THR A 75 -1.07 -16.27 20.61
N TYR A 76 -0.84 -17.34 19.86
CA TYR A 76 -1.16 -18.70 20.30
C TYR A 76 -0.43 -19.07 21.61
N ASP A 77 0.87 -18.78 21.69
CA ASP A 77 1.66 -19.08 22.88
C ASP A 77 1.17 -18.30 24.12
N SER A 78 0.86 -17.02 23.94
CA SER A 78 0.39 -16.15 25.02
C SER A 78 -0.99 -16.55 25.55
N PHE A 79 -1.91 -16.92 24.66
CA PHE A 79 -3.30 -17.18 25.03
C PHE A 79 -3.60 -18.64 25.36
N ILE A 80 -2.90 -19.59 24.73
CA ILE A 80 -3.19 -21.02 24.84
C ILE A 80 -2.10 -21.72 25.64
N THR A 81 -0.83 -21.65 25.20
CA THR A 81 0.26 -22.42 25.81
C THR A 81 0.56 -21.97 27.25
N LYS A 82 0.62 -20.65 27.47
CA LYS A 82 0.94 -20.04 28.77
C LYS A 82 -0.31 -19.74 29.63
N PHE A 83 -1.48 -20.20 29.19
CA PHE A 83 -2.72 -19.96 29.92
C PHE A 83 -2.65 -20.52 31.35
N GLY A 84 -2.98 -19.70 32.35
CA GLY A 84 -2.95 -20.09 33.76
C GLY A 84 -1.56 -20.21 34.40
N ARG A 85 -0.47 -19.93 33.68
CA ARG A 85 0.92 -19.98 34.16
C ARG A 85 1.56 -18.60 34.15
N GLN A 86 1.26 -17.80 35.17
CA GLN A 86 1.64 -16.38 35.22
C GLN A 86 3.15 -16.16 35.23
N GLU A 87 3.91 -17.12 35.76
CA GLU A 87 5.37 -17.11 35.82
C GLU A 87 6.03 -17.10 34.43
N LEU A 88 5.38 -17.65 33.40
CA LEU A 88 5.92 -17.75 32.04
C LEU A 88 5.69 -16.49 31.20
N PHE A 89 4.85 -15.55 31.65
CA PHE A 89 4.57 -14.30 30.93
C PHE A 89 5.73 -13.30 30.99
N ASN A 90 6.66 -13.48 31.93
CA ASN A 90 7.86 -12.66 31.98
C ASN A 90 8.91 -13.07 30.92
N GLU A 91 8.77 -14.23 30.28
CA GLU A 91 9.70 -14.71 29.26
C GLU A 91 9.37 -14.16 27.87
N ILE A 92 10.39 -13.61 27.19
CA ILE A 92 10.28 -13.13 25.82
C ILE A 92 10.32 -14.34 24.89
N VAL A 93 9.20 -14.60 24.22
CA VAL A 93 9.08 -15.68 23.25
C VAL A 93 9.95 -15.36 22.02
N PRO A 94 10.75 -16.31 21.49
CA PRO A 94 11.59 -16.06 20.32
C PRO A 94 10.83 -15.52 19.10
N SER A 95 9.55 -15.84 18.96
CA SER A 95 8.67 -15.32 17.90
C SER A 95 8.55 -13.81 17.92
N VAL A 96 8.52 -13.16 19.09
CA VAL A 96 8.44 -11.68 19.19
C VAL A 96 9.66 -11.04 18.54
N THR A 97 10.84 -11.61 18.80
CA THR A 97 12.11 -11.15 18.24
C THR A 97 12.14 -11.30 16.72
N ILE A 98 11.63 -12.42 16.20
CA ILE A 98 11.54 -12.68 14.76
C ILE A 98 10.56 -11.72 14.12
N GLU A 99 9.38 -11.54 14.71
CA GLU A 99 8.36 -10.58 14.25
C GLU A 99 8.97 -9.18 14.06
N PHE A 100 9.57 -8.63 15.11
CA PHE A 100 10.14 -7.28 15.08
C PHE A 100 11.25 -7.15 14.05
N LEU A 101 12.13 -8.17 13.95
CA LEU A 101 13.18 -8.17 12.94
C LEU A 101 12.61 -8.06 11.53
N PHE A 102 11.56 -8.83 11.22
CA PHE A 102 10.95 -8.83 9.90
C PHE A 102 10.10 -7.57 9.61
N VAL A 103 9.55 -6.91 10.64
CA VAL A 103 8.98 -5.55 10.50
C VAL A 103 10.06 -4.57 9.98
N TYR A 104 11.23 -4.54 10.63
CA TYR A 104 12.31 -3.63 10.27
C TYR A 104 12.94 -3.95 8.92
N VAL A 105 13.13 -5.24 8.62
CA VAL A 105 13.64 -5.69 7.32
C VAL A 105 12.65 -5.33 6.20
N THR A 106 11.35 -5.51 6.40
CA THR A 106 10.33 -5.16 5.39
C THR A 106 10.34 -3.66 5.12
N ALA A 107 10.42 -2.83 6.17
CA ALA A 107 10.52 -1.39 6.04
C ALA A 107 11.76 -0.98 5.24
N PHE A 108 12.93 -1.55 5.56
CA PHE A 108 14.18 -1.30 4.87
C PHE A 108 14.12 -1.68 3.38
N ILE A 109 13.59 -2.87 3.06
CA ILE A 109 13.44 -3.32 1.66
C ILE A 109 12.51 -2.36 0.90
N ALA A 110 11.40 -1.95 1.50
CA ALA A 110 10.46 -1.02 0.90
C ALA A 110 11.09 0.35 0.68
N GLN A 111 11.79 0.91 1.66
CA GLN A 111 12.49 2.20 1.53
C GLN A 111 13.58 2.14 0.46
N CYS A 112 14.36 1.07 0.40
CA CYS A 112 15.31 0.84 -0.69
C CYS A 112 14.61 0.79 -2.04
N PHE A 113 13.48 0.08 -2.14
CA PHE A 113 12.68 0.02 -3.35
C PHE A 113 12.25 1.43 -3.80
N PHE A 114 11.72 2.27 -2.90
CA PHE A 114 11.34 3.64 -3.25
C PHE A 114 12.55 4.55 -3.53
N ALA A 115 13.67 4.37 -2.84
CA ALA A 115 14.92 5.06 -3.12
C ALA A 115 15.41 4.78 -4.55
N THR A 116 15.34 3.52 -5.02
CA THR A 116 15.68 3.20 -6.42
C THR A 116 14.75 3.88 -7.43
N ARG A 117 13.48 4.13 -7.07
CA ARG A 117 12.53 4.86 -7.90
C ARG A 117 12.90 6.34 -7.97
N ILE A 118 13.22 6.95 -6.83
CA ILE A 118 13.71 8.33 -6.74
C ILE A 118 14.97 8.50 -7.59
N TRP A 119 15.94 7.59 -7.47
CA TRP A 119 17.18 7.64 -8.26
C TRP A 119 16.93 7.56 -9.77
N LYS A 120 16.04 6.66 -10.20
CA LYS A 120 15.69 6.49 -11.62
C LYS A 120 14.99 7.72 -12.18
N VAL A 121 14.06 8.31 -11.43
CA VAL A 121 13.39 9.56 -11.86
C VAL A 121 14.38 10.73 -11.85
N GLY A 122 15.28 10.78 -10.86
CA GLY A 122 16.31 11.81 -10.74
C GLY A 122 17.28 11.91 -11.91
N LYS A 123 17.51 10.82 -12.66
CA LYS A 123 18.31 10.86 -13.89
C LYS A 123 17.77 11.85 -14.92
N HIS A 124 16.46 12.11 -14.94
CA HIS A 124 15.84 13.07 -15.85
C HIS A 124 15.97 14.53 -15.39
N PHE A 125 16.13 14.79 -14.08
CA PHE A 125 16.17 16.14 -13.50
C PHE A 125 17.59 16.65 -13.18
N GLY A 126 18.62 15.85 -13.49
CA GLY A 126 20.03 16.20 -13.32
C GLY A 126 20.64 15.75 -11.99
N PHE A 127 21.96 15.90 -11.88
CA PHE A 127 22.77 15.35 -10.78
C PHE A 127 22.31 15.83 -9.39
N LYS A 128 21.84 17.07 -9.26
CA LYS A 128 21.36 17.64 -7.98
C LYS A 128 20.19 16.85 -7.38
N PHE A 129 19.30 16.28 -8.20
CA PHE A 129 18.16 15.52 -7.70
C PHE A 129 18.59 14.14 -7.15
N GLN A 130 19.65 13.56 -7.69
CA GLN A 130 20.18 12.27 -7.23
C GLN A 130 20.71 12.34 -5.80
N TRP A 131 21.19 13.51 -5.36
CA TRP A 131 21.67 13.75 -4.00
C TRP A 131 20.58 13.56 -2.95
N LEU A 132 19.30 13.72 -3.31
CA LEU A 132 18.16 13.47 -2.41
C LEU A 132 17.99 11.97 -2.07
N THR A 133 18.61 11.07 -2.83
CA THR A 133 18.58 9.64 -2.53
C THR A 133 19.51 9.28 -1.37
N ILE A 134 20.59 10.05 -1.17
CA ILE A 134 21.59 9.82 -0.12
C ILE A 134 20.96 9.90 1.28
N PRO A 135 20.23 10.96 1.67
CA PRO A 135 19.60 11.03 2.99
C PRO A 135 18.53 9.95 3.18
N VAL A 136 17.80 9.56 2.13
CA VAL A 136 16.82 8.46 2.19
C VAL A 136 17.49 7.14 2.56
N ILE A 137 18.59 6.80 1.87
CA ILE A 137 19.34 5.57 2.16
C ILE A 137 19.96 5.63 3.55
N ALA A 138 20.53 6.77 3.94
CA ALA A 138 21.11 6.95 5.27
C ALA A 138 20.07 6.76 6.38
N LEU A 139 18.86 7.32 6.23
CA LEU A 139 17.76 7.13 7.17
C LEU A 139 17.26 5.68 7.20
N ALA A 140 17.20 5.00 6.05
CA ALA A 140 16.83 3.59 5.99
C ALA A 140 17.83 2.69 6.74
N PHE A 141 19.14 2.94 6.61
CA PHE A 141 20.16 2.23 7.38
C PHE A 141 20.11 2.59 8.87
N LEU A 142 19.86 3.86 9.21
CA LEU A 142 19.72 4.29 10.60
C LEU A 142 18.55 3.58 11.28
N GLN A 143 17.39 3.53 10.62
CA GLN A 143 16.22 2.80 11.11
C GLN A 143 16.51 1.31 11.28
N LEU A 144 17.13 0.67 10.28
CA LEU A 144 17.44 -0.75 10.34
C LEU A 144 18.44 -1.05 11.48
N GLY A 145 19.48 -0.23 11.63
CA GLY A 145 20.45 -0.35 12.71
C GLY A 145 19.83 -0.18 14.10
N ALA A 146 18.95 0.82 14.26
CA ALA A 146 18.17 1.00 15.47
C ALA A 146 17.26 -0.22 15.76
N GLY A 147 16.56 -0.72 14.74
CA GLY A 147 15.73 -1.92 14.84
C GLY A 147 16.52 -3.17 15.26
N ILE A 148 17.69 -3.40 14.65
CA ILE A 148 18.58 -4.52 15.01
C ILE A 148 19.10 -4.36 16.45
N ALA A 149 19.44 -3.15 16.89
CA ALA A 149 19.84 -2.88 18.26
C ALA A 149 18.71 -3.21 19.25
N GLN A 150 17.47 -2.84 18.93
CA GLN A 150 16.28 -3.19 19.72
C GLN A 150 16.08 -4.71 19.82
N VAL A 151 16.11 -5.41 18.69
CA VAL A 151 15.99 -6.88 18.63
C VAL A 151 17.13 -7.56 19.42
N SER A 152 18.35 -7.03 19.31
CA SER A 152 19.51 -7.56 20.03
C SER A 152 19.38 -7.41 21.55
N LEU A 153 18.80 -6.31 22.01
CA LEU A 153 18.50 -6.11 23.44
C LEU A 153 17.44 -7.12 23.91
N MET A 154 16.40 -7.35 23.13
CA MET A 154 15.36 -8.36 23.45
C MET A 154 15.95 -9.77 23.58
N ILE A 155 16.82 -10.18 22.65
CA ILE A 155 17.51 -11.48 22.69
C ILE A 155 18.41 -11.61 23.92
N LYS A 156 19.15 -10.55 24.28
CA LYS A 156 20.07 -10.56 25.42
C LYS A 156 19.33 -10.61 26.75
N SER A 157 18.24 -9.86 26.88
CA SER A 157 17.48 -9.79 28.12
C SER A 157 16.74 -11.08 28.44
N LYS A 158 16.17 -11.77 27.42
CA LYS A 158 15.34 -12.99 27.52
C LYS A 158 14.07 -12.90 28.38
N LEU A 159 14.04 -12.03 29.38
CA LEU A 159 12.91 -11.72 30.23
C LEU A 159 12.51 -10.25 30.11
N TYR A 160 11.22 -9.96 30.17
CA TYR A 160 10.68 -8.60 30.16
C TYR A 160 11.16 -7.79 31.37
N SER A 161 11.28 -8.40 32.56
CA SER A 161 11.82 -7.75 33.76
C SER A 161 13.28 -7.29 33.61
N THR A 162 14.10 -8.06 32.91
CA THR A 162 15.51 -7.72 32.62
C THR A 162 15.59 -6.70 31.49
N LEU A 163 14.65 -6.76 30.55
CA LEU A 163 14.50 -5.76 29.49
C LEU A 163 14.16 -4.39 30.08
N ASP A 164 13.33 -4.36 31.14
CA ASP A 164 12.92 -3.13 31.82
C ASP A 164 14.09 -2.41 32.54
N GLN A 165 15.11 -3.15 32.96
CA GLN A 165 16.35 -2.56 33.49
C GLN A 165 17.10 -1.71 32.44
N HIS A 166 16.83 -1.96 31.16
CA HIS A 166 17.38 -1.21 30.02
C HIS A 166 16.34 -0.28 29.38
N THR A 167 15.24 0.05 30.06
CA THR A 167 14.15 0.88 29.53
C THR A 167 14.63 2.21 28.96
N ALA A 168 15.56 2.91 29.61
CA ALA A 168 16.12 4.16 29.09
C ALA A 168 16.81 3.99 27.73
N THR A 169 17.49 2.86 27.50
CA THR A 169 18.14 2.55 26.21
C THR A 169 17.11 2.11 25.18
N LEU A 170 16.12 1.30 25.56
CA LEU A 170 15.06 0.85 24.66
C LEU A 170 14.21 2.01 24.16
N VAL A 171 13.77 2.91 25.05
CA VAL A 171 13.03 4.12 24.66
C VAL A 171 13.82 4.94 23.64
N LYS A 172 15.12 5.14 23.86
CA LYS A 172 15.99 5.87 22.91
C LYS A 172 16.06 5.17 21.56
N VAL A 173 16.30 3.86 21.55
CA VAL A 173 16.45 3.09 20.31
C VAL A 173 15.13 2.99 19.54
N THR A 174 14.01 2.73 20.22
CA THR A 174 12.67 2.67 19.61
C THR A 174 12.23 4.04 19.09
N THR A 175 12.48 5.12 19.83
CA THR A 175 12.20 6.47 19.35
C THR A 175 13.05 6.81 18.13
N MET A 176 14.35 6.50 18.17
CA MET A 176 15.25 6.71 17.03
C MET A 176 14.79 5.92 15.80
N GLN A 177 14.40 4.65 15.98
CA GLN A 177 13.87 3.80 14.92
C GLN A 177 12.60 4.40 14.31
N GLY A 178 11.60 4.73 15.12
CA GLY A 178 10.31 5.24 14.66
C GLY A 178 10.40 6.63 14.02
N VAL A 179 11.17 7.54 14.61
CA VAL A 179 11.38 8.90 14.05
C VAL A 179 12.17 8.82 12.74
N ALA A 180 13.23 8.02 12.66
CA ALA A 180 13.96 7.83 11.41
C ALA A 180 13.06 7.25 10.32
N ALA A 181 12.20 6.29 10.66
CA ALA A 181 11.21 5.73 9.74
C ALA A 181 10.23 6.77 9.21
N ALA A 182 9.65 7.56 10.11
CA ALA A 182 8.69 8.60 9.77
C ALA A 182 9.32 9.66 8.86
N ILE A 183 10.52 10.16 9.21
CA ILE A 183 11.25 11.14 8.39
C ILE A 183 11.59 10.55 7.02
N CYS A 184 12.05 9.29 6.98
CA CYS A 184 12.37 8.59 5.73
C CYS A 184 11.15 8.53 4.80
N ASP A 185 9.99 8.14 5.31
CA ASP A 185 8.77 8.02 4.51
C ASP A 185 8.21 9.38 4.08
N ILE A 186 8.24 10.41 4.94
CA ILE A 186 7.87 11.77 4.57
C ILE A 186 8.79 12.27 3.45
N LEU A 187 10.10 12.08 3.60
CA LEU A 187 11.07 12.51 2.59
C LEU A 187 10.85 11.77 1.26
N ILE A 188 10.67 10.45 1.28
CA ILE A 188 10.35 9.66 0.08
C ILE A 188 9.09 10.20 -0.59
N THR A 189 8.05 10.49 0.21
CA THR A 189 6.76 10.96 -0.30
C THR A 189 6.87 12.34 -0.94
N VAL A 190 7.50 13.29 -0.26
CA VAL A 190 7.74 14.65 -0.78
C VAL A 190 8.55 14.60 -2.06
N VAL A 191 9.65 13.82 -2.07
CA VAL A 191 10.53 13.71 -3.24
C VAL A 191 9.80 13.06 -4.41
N LEU A 192 9.06 11.96 -4.20
CA LEU A 192 8.27 11.33 -5.27
C LEU A 192 7.17 12.24 -5.79
N CYS A 193 6.45 12.96 -4.91
CA CYS A 193 5.43 13.92 -5.31
C CYS A 193 6.02 15.05 -6.16
N TRP A 194 7.15 15.61 -5.74
CA TRP A 194 7.83 16.64 -6.50
C TRP A 194 8.34 16.13 -7.84
N ALA A 195 8.93 14.92 -7.86
CA ALA A 195 9.44 14.30 -9.08
C ALA A 195 8.31 14.04 -10.09
N PHE A 196 7.18 13.49 -9.63
CA PHE A 196 6.04 13.20 -10.49
C PHE A 196 5.36 14.48 -10.98
N HIS A 197 5.17 15.48 -10.11
CA HIS A 197 4.61 16.77 -10.52
C HIS A 197 5.45 17.44 -11.61
N SER A 198 6.78 17.37 -11.48
CA SER A 198 7.71 17.95 -12.44
C SER A 198 7.77 17.17 -13.77
N HIS A 199 7.31 15.92 -13.79
CA HIS A 199 7.28 15.06 -14.97
C HIS A 199 5.93 15.09 -15.72
N ARG A 200 5.04 16.02 -15.35
CA ARG A 200 3.81 16.29 -16.11
C ARG A 200 4.18 16.63 -17.56
N SER A 201 3.66 15.84 -18.50
CA SER A 201 3.81 16.13 -19.93
C SER A 201 2.65 17.01 -20.40
N GLY A 202 2.80 17.64 -21.57
CA GLY A 202 1.73 18.44 -22.18
C GLY A 202 0.46 17.65 -22.53
N THR A 203 0.43 16.32 -22.37
CA THR A 203 -0.74 15.51 -22.70
C THR A 203 -1.64 15.28 -21.47
N ARG A 204 -2.95 15.47 -21.64
CA ARG A 204 -3.97 15.21 -20.60
C ARG A 204 -3.89 13.78 -20.03
N ARG A 205 -3.44 12.82 -20.83
CA ARG A 205 -3.28 11.41 -20.45
C ARG A 205 -2.12 11.19 -19.47
N THR A 206 -0.93 11.69 -19.75
CA THR A 206 0.22 11.55 -18.82
C THR A 206 -0.07 12.21 -17.48
N ASN A 207 -0.77 13.34 -17.49
CA ASN A 207 -1.08 14.08 -16.26
C ASN A 207 -2.02 13.29 -15.34
N SER A 208 -3.00 12.56 -15.88
CA SER A 208 -3.85 11.66 -15.08
C SER A 208 -3.06 10.52 -14.42
N LEU A 209 -2.01 10.00 -15.09
CA LEU A 209 -1.14 8.96 -14.52
C LEU A 209 -0.31 9.50 -13.36
N VAL A 210 0.27 10.68 -13.57
CA VAL A 210 1.05 11.41 -12.58
C VAL A 210 0.19 11.68 -11.34
N ASP A 211 -1.06 12.14 -11.52
CA ASP A 211 -1.97 12.43 -10.41
C ASP A 211 -2.29 11.18 -9.58
N LYS A 212 -2.57 10.04 -10.23
CA LYS A 212 -2.77 8.77 -9.52
C LYS A 212 -1.53 8.34 -8.74
N LEU A 213 -0.34 8.44 -9.33
CA LEU A 213 0.92 8.10 -8.65
C LEU A 213 1.22 9.01 -7.46
N ILE A 214 0.91 10.30 -7.57
CA ILE A 214 1.02 11.27 -6.46
C ILE A 214 0.05 10.89 -5.33
N ILE A 215 -1.21 10.61 -5.65
CA ILE A 215 -2.21 10.20 -4.65
C ILE A 215 -1.76 8.91 -3.94
N TYR A 216 -1.25 7.91 -4.68
CA TYR A 216 -0.73 6.69 -4.06
C TYR A 216 0.50 6.94 -3.19
N ALA A 217 1.42 7.82 -3.62
CA ALA A 217 2.58 8.18 -2.82
C ALA A 217 2.16 8.88 -1.52
N ILE A 218 1.21 9.83 -1.58
CA ILE A 218 0.69 10.54 -0.41
C ILE A 218 -0.03 9.57 0.53
N ASN A 219 -0.96 8.75 0.02
CA ASN A 219 -1.72 7.81 0.84
C ASN A 219 -0.81 6.79 1.53
N ARG A 220 0.22 6.31 0.83
CA ARG A 220 1.26 5.48 1.46
C ARG A 220 1.97 6.25 2.56
N GLY A 221 2.56 7.39 2.21
CA GLY A 221 3.43 8.16 3.09
C GLY A 221 2.72 8.59 4.36
N SER A 222 1.48 9.08 4.23
CA SER A 222 0.66 9.43 5.37
C SER A 222 0.35 8.21 6.23
N ALA A 223 -0.05 7.07 5.64
CA ALA A 223 -0.35 5.86 6.40
C ALA A 223 0.87 5.35 7.19
N THR A 224 2.04 5.20 6.55
CA THR A 224 3.22 4.68 7.24
C THR A 224 3.81 5.67 8.24
N SER A 225 3.79 6.97 7.95
CA SER A 225 4.23 8.00 8.91
C SER A 225 3.30 8.11 10.11
N ILE A 226 1.97 8.03 9.92
CA ILE A 226 0.99 8.01 11.02
C ILE A 226 1.21 6.77 11.88
N CYS A 227 1.39 5.58 11.28
CA CYS A 227 1.68 4.38 12.04
C CYS A 227 3.00 4.48 12.82
N ALA A 228 4.06 5.02 12.23
CA ALA A 228 5.33 5.22 12.91
C ALA A 228 5.22 6.20 14.10
N LEU A 229 4.48 7.30 13.93
CA LEU A 229 4.23 8.27 15.00
C LEU A 229 3.36 7.66 16.11
N LEU A 230 2.27 6.98 15.75
CA LEU A 230 1.41 6.29 16.70
C LEU A 230 2.19 5.23 17.48
N ASN A 231 3.06 4.48 16.83
CA ASN A 231 3.92 3.49 17.49
C ASN A 231 4.78 4.15 18.58
N VAL A 232 5.49 5.24 18.26
CA VAL A 232 6.34 5.95 19.23
C VAL A 232 5.51 6.58 20.35
N LEU A 233 4.38 7.22 20.01
CA LEU A 233 3.50 7.85 20.98
C LEU A 233 2.88 6.83 21.93
N LEU A 234 2.36 5.71 21.42
CA LEU A 234 1.79 4.64 22.24
C LEU A 234 2.86 3.95 23.08
N TYR A 235 4.06 3.79 22.55
CA TYR A 235 5.17 3.22 23.32
C TYR A 235 5.57 4.12 24.51
N TYR A 236 5.55 5.45 24.33
CA TYR A 236 5.90 6.41 25.39
C TYR A 236 4.76 6.67 26.38
N PHE A 237 3.56 6.97 25.88
CA PHE A 237 2.41 7.38 26.68
C PHE A 237 1.58 6.22 27.23
N ALA A 238 1.63 5.04 26.62
CA ALA A 238 0.93 3.86 27.10
C ALA A 238 1.92 2.81 27.64
N SER A 239 2.91 3.29 28.41
CA SER A 239 3.86 2.44 29.14
C SER A 239 3.11 1.43 30.01
N GLY A 240 3.44 0.15 29.89
CA GLY A 240 2.74 -0.96 30.55
C GLY A 240 1.67 -1.66 29.70
N THR A 241 1.47 -1.24 28.45
CA THR A 241 0.52 -1.89 27.51
C THR A 241 1.22 -2.30 26.22
N PHE A 242 0.57 -3.14 25.41
CA PHE A 242 1.06 -3.53 24.08
C PHE A 242 0.32 -2.84 22.93
N TYR A 243 -0.31 -1.68 23.19
CA TYR A 243 -1.02 -0.94 22.14
C TYR A 243 -0.12 -0.50 20.98
N PHE A 244 1.17 -0.27 21.24
CA PHE A 244 2.14 0.08 20.20
C PHE A 244 2.31 -1.02 19.14
N LEU A 245 2.00 -2.30 19.45
CA LEU A 245 2.06 -3.40 18.48
C LEU A 245 1.10 -3.21 17.31
N ILE A 246 -0.06 -2.59 17.55
CA ILE A 246 -1.10 -2.42 16.53
C ILE A 246 -0.57 -1.62 15.31
N PRO A 247 -0.08 -0.38 15.47
CA PRO A 247 0.48 0.36 14.34
C PRO A 247 1.80 -0.24 13.84
N LEU A 248 2.61 -0.86 14.72
CA LEU A 248 3.88 -1.47 14.34
C LEU A 248 3.69 -2.61 13.32
N GLN A 249 2.83 -3.58 13.64
CA GLN A 249 2.51 -4.72 12.79
C GLN A 249 1.85 -4.27 11.48
N ALA A 250 0.86 -3.38 11.56
CA ALA A 250 0.17 -2.83 10.39
C ALA A 250 1.12 -2.16 9.36
N THR A 251 2.20 -1.54 9.84
CA THR A 251 3.17 -0.84 8.99
C THR A 251 3.82 -1.78 7.96
N THR A 252 4.13 -3.02 8.35
CA THR A 252 4.70 -4.05 7.46
C THR A 252 3.83 -4.24 6.21
N HIS A 253 2.52 -4.41 6.40
CA HIS A 253 1.60 -4.64 5.30
C HIS A 253 1.36 -3.37 4.47
N PHE A 254 1.34 -2.19 5.08
CA PHE A 254 1.28 -0.94 4.32
C PHE A 254 2.48 -0.77 3.39
N TYR A 255 3.68 -1.18 3.80
CA TYR A 255 4.84 -1.19 2.92
C TYR A 255 4.66 -2.12 1.72
N VAL A 256 4.22 -3.36 1.94
CA VAL A 256 3.98 -4.34 0.86
C VAL A 256 2.89 -3.85 -0.09
N ILE A 257 1.72 -3.49 0.45
CA ILE A 257 0.57 -3.01 -0.32
C ILE A 257 0.99 -1.83 -1.19
N SER A 258 1.70 -0.85 -0.61
CA SER A 258 2.08 0.35 -1.34
C SER A 258 3.12 0.08 -2.42
N ALA A 259 4.14 -0.74 -2.13
CA ALA A 259 5.16 -1.09 -3.11
C ALA A 259 4.54 -1.82 -4.32
N VAL A 260 3.69 -2.81 -4.08
CA VAL A 260 3.03 -3.58 -5.15
C VAL A 260 1.98 -2.74 -5.89
N THR A 261 1.24 -1.88 -5.19
CA THR A 261 0.25 -1.00 -5.81
C THR A 261 0.89 -0.04 -6.81
N VAL A 262 2.04 0.56 -6.46
CA VAL A 262 2.78 1.46 -7.36
C VAL A 262 3.25 0.74 -8.63
N LEU A 263 3.58 -0.54 -8.55
CA LEU A 263 3.94 -1.36 -9.72
C LEU A 263 2.72 -1.66 -10.59
N THR A 264 1.68 -2.13 -9.94
CA THR A 264 0.42 -2.57 -10.55
C THR A 264 -0.30 -1.40 -11.23
N SER A 265 -0.30 -0.21 -10.61
CA SER A 265 -0.92 0.99 -11.18
C SER A 265 -0.22 1.44 -12.46
N ARG A 266 1.11 1.41 -12.49
CA ARG A 266 1.88 1.81 -13.67
C ARG A 266 1.57 0.92 -14.88
N GLU A 267 1.49 -0.39 -14.65
CA GLU A 267 1.29 -1.34 -15.74
C GLU A 267 -0.18 -1.49 -16.15
N GLY A 268 -1.12 -1.42 -15.21
CA GLY A 268 -2.55 -1.38 -15.52
C GLY A 268 -2.90 -0.18 -16.42
N LEU A 269 -2.28 0.96 -16.17
CA LEU A 269 -2.46 2.15 -16.99
C LEU A 269 -1.72 2.08 -18.34
N ARG A 270 -0.59 1.36 -18.42
CA ARG A 270 0.08 1.07 -19.69
C ARG A 270 -0.80 0.20 -20.60
N GLN A 271 -1.47 -0.80 -20.04
CA GLN A 271 -2.43 -1.62 -20.79
C GLN A 271 -3.64 -0.80 -21.26
N GLU A 272 -4.16 0.09 -20.42
CA GLU A 272 -5.28 0.98 -20.80
C GLU A 272 -4.89 1.94 -21.92
N MET A 273 -3.62 2.36 -21.95
CA MET A 273 -3.05 3.17 -23.03
C MET A 273 -2.96 2.39 -24.35
N ASP A 274 -2.39 1.19 -24.35
CA ASP A 274 -2.30 0.34 -25.56
C ASP A 274 -3.68 0.02 -26.13
N ASN A 275 -4.65 -0.32 -25.27
CA ASN A 275 -6.04 -0.58 -25.69
C ASN A 275 -6.70 0.66 -26.31
N SER A 276 -6.42 1.85 -25.77
CA SER A 276 -6.96 3.10 -26.30
C SER A 276 -6.41 3.46 -27.69
N PHE A 277 -5.13 3.16 -27.94
CA PHE A 277 -4.53 3.34 -29.27
C PHE A 277 -5.20 2.41 -30.27
N HIS A 278 -5.34 1.13 -29.93
CA HIS A 278 -6.00 0.15 -30.80
C HIS A 278 -7.45 0.54 -31.13
N LEU A 279 -8.22 1.05 -30.17
CA LEU A 279 -9.58 1.55 -30.43
C LEU A 279 -9.58 2.78 -31.34
N SER A 280 -8.60 3.67 -31.20
CA SER A 280 -8.48 4.86 -32.06
C SER A 280 -8.14 4.45 -33.50
N ASP A 281 -7.22 3.50 -33.68
CA ASP A 281 -6.86 2.95 -34.99
C ASP A 281 -8.03 2.23 -35.66
N LEU A 282 -8.81 1.45 -34.89
CA LEU A 282 -10.03 0.81 -35.40
C LEU A 282 -11.08 1.84 -35.85
N ILE A 283 -11.29 2.92 -35.09
CA ILE A 283 -12.24 3.99 -35.46
C ILE A 283 -11.77 4.74 -36.71
N VAL A 284 -10.46 4.99 -36.84
CA VAL A 284 -9.86 5.66 -38.01
C VAL A 284 -9.91 4.75 -39.24
N SER A 285 -9.64 3.46 -39.10
CA SER A 285 -9.75 2.47 -40.18
C SER A 285 -11.20 2.38 -40.67
N ASN A 286 -12.17 2.29 -39.76
CA ASN A 286 -13.58 2.18 -40.12
C ASN A 286 -14.11 3.47 -40.79
N ARG A 287 -13.59 4.64 -40.40
CA ARG A 287 -13.86 5.91 -41.10
C ARG A 287 -13.24 5.97 -42.50
N SER A 288 -12.02 5.44 -42.65
CA SER A 288 -11.34 5.36 -43.95
C SER A 288 -12.04 4.40 -44.91
N GLU A 289 -12.52 3.25 -44.42
CA GLU A 289 -13.34 2.31 -45.18
C GLU A 289 -14.69 2.91 -45.58
N ALA A 290 -15.36 3.62 -44.66
CA ALA A 290 -16.59 4.35 -44.99
C ALA A 290 -16.37 5.45 -46.04
N GLN A 291 -15.23 6.17 -45.99
CA GLN A 291 -14.88 7.18 -46.99
C GLN A 291 -14.49 6.59 -48.35
N THR A 292 -13.86 5.42 -48.36
CA THR A 292 -13.49 4.70 -49.60
C THR A 292 -14.74 4.14 -50.27
N ALA A 293 -15.71 3.63 -49.49
CA ALA A 293 -17.02 3.20 -49.99
C ALA A 293 -17.87 4.36 -50.56
N THR A 294 -17.71 5.59 -50.06
CA THR A 294 -18.37 6.77 -50.65
C THR A 294 -17.64 7.32 -51.89
N SER A 295 -16.36 6.99 -52.08
CA SER A 295 -15.54 7.48 -53.21
C SER A 295 -15.62 6.57 -54.45
N SER A 296 -16.16 5.37 -54.34
CA SER A 296 -16.38 4.44 -55.46
C SER A 296 -17.74 4.59 -56.15
N VAL A 297 -18.55 5.59 -55.76
CA VAL A 297 -19.76 5.96 -56.50
C VAL A 297 -19.38 6.95 -57.60
N SER A 298 -19.35 6.48 -58.85
CA SER A 298 -19.12 7.31 -60.04
C SER A 298 -20.08 8.51 -60.07
N PRO A 299 -19.65 9.70 -60.55
CA PRO A 299 -20.49 10.89 -60.63
C PRO A 299 -21.40 10.79 -61.86
N ASN A 300 -22.34 9.85 -61.86
CA ASN A 300 -23.43 9.77 -62.83
C ASN A 300 -24.60 9.03 -62.21
N LEU A 301 -25.17 9.60 -61.15
CA LEU A 301 -26.56 9.37 -60.82
C LEU A 301 -27.11 10.62 -60.14
N ILE A 302 -27.80 11.44 -60.93
CA ILE A 302 -28.69 12.48 -60.42
C ILE A 302 -29.77 11.74 -59.62
N LEU A 303 -29.61 11.69 -58.30
CA LEU A 303 -30.68 11.31 -57.38
C LEU A 303 -31.26 12.60 -56.81
N THR A 304 -32.33 13.02 -57.47
CA THR A 304 -33.25 14.07 -57.04
C THR A 304 -33.54 13.91 -55.55
N VAL A 305 -33.20 14.93 -54.77
CA VAL A 305 -33.58 15.04 -53.36
C VAL A 305 -35.11 15.07 -53.29
N SER A 306 -35.73 13.98 -52.82
CA SER A 306 -37.09 14.01 -52.27
C SER A 306 -37.00 14.13 -50.74
N PRO A 307 -37.62 15.13 -50.11
CA PRO A 307 -37.65 15.26 -48.67
C PRO A 307 -38.77 14.38 -48.10
N SER A 308 -38.49 13.11 -47.80
CA SER A 308 -39.46 12.27 -47.10
C SER A 308 -38.79 11.24 -46.19
N SER A 309 -38.44 11.66 -44.97
CA SER A 309 -38.21 10.71 -43.85
C SER A 309 -38.28 11.32 -42.45
N SER A 310 -38.94 12.47 -42.27
CA SER A 310 -39.22 13.02 -40.93
C SER A 310 -40.49 12.47 -40.29
N SER A 311 -41.28 11.66 -41.00
CA SER A 311 -42.55 11.09 -40.51
C SER A 311 -42.38 9.78 -39.73
N ASP A 312 -41.38 8.95 -40.04
CA ASP A 312 -41.28 7.58 -39.48
C ASP A 312 -40.60 7.51 -38.10
N VAL A 313 -39.82 8.53 -37.74
CA VAL A 313 -39.21 8.62 -36.40
C VAL A 313 -40.24 9.09 -35.36
N ARG A 314 -41.22 9.92 -35.76
CA ARG A 314 -42.26 10.43 -34.86
C ARG A 314 -43.36 9.41 -34.54
N SER A 315 -43.65 8.48 -35.44
CA SER A 315 -44.59 7.38 -35.19
C SER A 315 -44.01 6.34 -34.23
N SER A 316 -42.73 6.02 -34.38
CA SER A 316 -42.01 5.06 -33.52
C SER A 316 -41.84 5.55 -32.07
N LEU A 317 -41.61 6.86 -31.87
CA LEU A 317 -41.54 7.46 -30.54
C LEU A 317 -42.89 7.48 -29.81
N LYS A 318 -44.01 7.69 -30.52
CA LYS A 318 -45.35 7.64 -29.91
C LYS A 318 -45.79 6.22 -29.52
N GLN A 319 -45.34 5.19 -30.25
CA GLN A 319 -45.64 3.80 -29.92
C GLN A 319 -44.84 3.28 -28.71
N HIS A 320 -43.62 3.79 -28.50
CA HIS A 320 -42.80 3.43 -27.33
C HIS A 320 -43.35 4.05 -26.04
N ASP A 321 -43.82 5.30 -26.10
CA ASP A 321 -44.35 6.02 -24.93
C ASP A 321 -45.70 5.42 -24.45
N GLN A 322 -46.56 4.99 -25.37
CA GLN A 322 -47.81 4.29 -25.02
C GLN A 322 -47.61 2.91 -24.37
N ARG A 323 -46.51 2.22 -24.67
CA ARG A 323 -46.16 0.95 -24.00
C ARG A 323 -45.70 1.17 -22.55
N MET A 324 -44.95 2.24 -22.29
CA MET A 324 -44.45 2.57 -20.95
C MET A 324 -45.58 3.02 -19.99
N THR A 325 -46.64 3.65 -20.50
CA THR A 325 -47.81 4.00 -19.68
C THR A 325 -48.71 2.80 -19.35
N LYS A 326 -48.77 1.76 -20.20
CA LYS A 326 -49.57 0.55 -19.93
C LYS A 326 -48.92 -0.42 -18.94
N GLU A 327 -47.61 -0.35 -18.73
CA GLU A 327 -46.90 -1.24 -17.79
C GLU A 327 -46.90 -0.70 -16.34
N LYS A 328 -47.32 0.56 -16.13
CA LYS A 328 -47.48 1.15 -14.79
C LYS A 328 -48.87 0.99 -14.16
N GLU A 329 -49.85 0.48 -14.90
CA GLU A 329 -51.20 0.19 -14.41
C GLU A 329 -51.54 -1.30 -14.61
N GLY A 330 -51.00 -2.13 -13.71
CA GLY A 330 -51.38 -3.54 -13.53
C GLY A 330 -51.56 -3.83 -12.03
N PRO A 331 -52.46 -4.76 -11.66
CA PRO A 331 -53.43 -4.53 -10.58
C PRO A 331 -52.85 -4.66 -9.17
N ARG A 332 -53.37 -3.80 -8.28
CA ARG A 332 -53.42 -4.02 -6.83
C ARG A 332 -54.47 -5.09 -6.53
N ASP A 333 -54.42 -5.62 -5.31
CA ASP A 333 -55.37 -6.55 -4.65
C ASP A 333 -54.86 -8.01 -4.73
N VAL A 334 -54.75 -8.80 -3.65
CA VAL A 334 -55.30 -8.81 -2.28
C VAL A 334 -54.27 -9.41 -1.34
#